data_AF-A0A2K1EEJ6-F1
#
_entry.id   AF-A0A2K1EEJ6-F1
#
_cell.length_a   1.000
_cell.length_b   1.000
_cell.length_c   1.000
_cell.angle_alpha   90.00
_cell.angle_beta   90.00
_cell.angle_gamma   90.00
#
_symmetry.space_group_name_H-M   'P 1'
#
loop_
_entity.id
_entity.type
_entity.pdbx_description
1 polymer ?
#
loop_
_entity_poly.entity_id
_entity_poly.type
_entity_poly.pdbx_seq_one_letter_code
_entity_poly.pdbx_strand_id
1 'polypeptide(L)'
;MINVRGVTLSLHPLFVLVMLTSILTGHFIEIITLFTLVFIHELGHATAASLLGARVLSIQMLPFGGVAVIEDQGKLNAWKEIVIALAGPLQNGIMIIILLWFRNVSGLEYDYVNYIIQGNAVIALFNLLPILPLDGGKILQALISLSCSYHRTLVWTFRASIVTSLLFCIYGISPLLRQNGPVHLNLLAVGIFLLYSNIVDYRNIPYRFIRFLLGRDELFYREVAKGSIALPIVSLPVKHLEPILRLFRRDRYHMVYVMNEQGRIVAVLPEQRLIRSYFATRPPDGGEPKPK
;
A
#
# COMPACT_ATOMS: atom_id res chain seq x y z
N MET A 1 1.01 -20.78 -14.40
CA MET A 1 1.95 -20.04 -13.53
C MET A 1 3.36 -20.33 -14.02
N ILE A 2 4.22 -19.33 -14.14
CA ILE A 2 5.62 -19.50 -14.58
C ILE A 2 6.50 -19.15 -13.39
N ASN A 3 7.42 -20.03 -12.99
CA ASN A 3 8.35 -19.75 -11.90
C ASN A 3 9.70 -19.28 -12.48
N VAL A 4 10.10 -18.06 -12.18
CA VAL A 4 11.39 -17.50 -12.59
C VAL A 4 12.17 -17.13 -11.33
N ARG A 5 13.27 -17.85 -11.07
CA ARG A 5 14.18 -17.61 -9.92
C ARG A 5 13.46 -17.54 -8.56
N GLY A 6 12.40 -18.33 -8.37
CA GLY A 6 11.63 -18.36 -7.13
C GLY A 6 10.52 -17.31 -7.03
N VAL A 7 10.34 -16.47 -8.06
CA VAL A 7 9.20 -15.57 -8.20
C VAL A 7 8.15 -16.22 -9.11
N THR A 8 6.93 -16.36 -8.60
CA THR A 8 5.82 -16.90 -9.40
C THR A 8 5.13 -15.78 -10.19
N LEU A 9 5.09 -15.94 -11.52
CA LEU A 9 4.36 -15.08 -12.43
C LEU A 9 3.00 -15.71 -12.71
N SER A 10 1.93 -14.96 -12.46
CA SER A 10 0.55 -15.38 -12.74
C SER A 10 -0.22 -14.30 -13.48
N LEU A 11 -0.98 -14.73 -14.48
CA LEU A 11 -1.94 -13.89 -15.20
C LEU A 11 -3.33 -14.19 -14.67
N HIS A 12 -4.08 -13.15 -14.27
CA HIS A 12 -5.45 -13.32 -13.84
C HIS A 12 -6.37 -13.71 -15.02
N PRO A 13 -7.37 -14.59 -14.86
CA PRO A 13 -8.26 -14.99 -15.96
C PRO A 13 -8.95 -13.82 -16.67
N LEU A 14 -9.35 -12.80 -15.90
CA LEU A 14 -9.96 -11.59 -16.47
C LEU A 14 -8.97 -10.79 -17.34
N PHE A 15 -7.67 -10.85 -17.04
CA PHE A 15 -6.65 -10.23 -17.89
C PHE A 15 -6.54 -10.96 -19.23
N VAL A 16 -6.60 -12.30 -19.23
CA VAL A 16 -6.63 -13.11 -20.46
C VAL A 16 -7.85 -12.76 -21.30
N LEU A 17 -9.02 -12.58 -20.69
CA LEU A 17 -10.23 -12.15 -21.40
C LEU A 17 -10.05 -10.79 -22.08
N VAL A 18 -9.48 -9.80 -21.37
CA VAL A 18 -9.20 -8.47 -21.95
C VAL A 18 -8.22 -8.58 -23.12
N MET A 19 -7.17 -9.41 -23.01
CA MET A 19 -6.26 -9.68 -24.12
C MET A 19 -6.97 -10.29 -25.34
N LEU A 20 -7.82 -11.29 -25.13
CA LEU A 20 -8.60 -11.91 -26.22
C LEU A 20 -9.52 -10.89 -26.91
N THR A 21 -10.22 -10.05 -26.14
CA THR A 21 -11.07 -9.01 -26.73
C THR A 21 -10.27 -7.97 -27.52
N SER A 22 -9.05 -7.63 -27.07
CA SER A 22 -8.17 -6.67 -27.76
C SER A 22 -7.61 -7.23 -29.05
N ILE A 23 -7.30 -8.54 -29.07
CA ILE A 23 -6.91 -9.25 -30.30
C ILE A 23 -8.06 -9.23 -31.31
N LEU A 24 -9.29 -9.49 -30.86
CA LEU A 24 -10.48 -9.49 -31.72
C LEU A 24 -10.80 -8.10 -32.29
N THR A 25 -10.49 -7.02 -31.57
CA THR A 25 -10.71 -5.63 -32.02
C THR A 25 -9.53 -5.04 -32.81
N GLY A 26 -8.42 -5.79 -32.97
CA GLY A 26 -7.23 -5.35 -33.71
C GLY A 26 -6.24 -4.50 -32.91
N HIS A 27 -6.49 -4.25 -31.62
CA HIS A 27 -5.62 -3.45 -30.74
C HIS A 27 -4.57 -4.31 -30.01
N PHE A 28 -3.95 -5.24 -30.72
CA PHE A 28 -3.01 -6.20 -30.12
C PHE A 28 -1.70 -5.52 -29.67
N ILE A 29 -1.20 -4.58 -30.47
CA ILE A 29 0.08 -3.89 -30.22
C ILE A 29 -0.05 -2.96 -28.99
N GLU A 30 -1.18 -2.30 -28.86
CA GLU A 30 -1.49 -1.39 -27.76
C GLU A 30 -1.55 -2.13 -26.43
N ILE A 31 -2.29 -3.25 -26.37
CA ILE A 31 -2.43 -4.01 -25.14
C ILE A 31 -1.12 -4.68 -24.71
N ILE A 32 -0.34 -5.23 -25.65
CA ILE A 32 0.95 -5.85 -25.31
C ILE A 32 1.96 -4.80 -24.85
N THR A 33 1.89 -3.58 -25.43
CA THR A 33 2.71 -2.45 -24.98
C THR A 33 2.33 -2.05 -23.57
N LEU A 34 1.05 -1.77 -23.29
CA LEU A 34 0.59 -1.40 -21.96
C LEU A 34 0.92 -2.46 -20.92
N PHE A 35 0.73 -3.74 -21.26
CA PHE A 35 1.12 -4.86 -20.41
C PHE A 35 2.61 -4.86 -20.11
N THR A 36 3.44 -4.66 -21.13
CA THR A 36 4.90 -4.60 -20.97
C THR A 36 5.29 -3.43 -20.07
N LEU A 37 4.65 -2.27 -20.22
CA LEU A 37 4.90 -1.12 -19.36
C LEU A 37 4.54 -1.38 -17.89
N VAL A 38 3.37 -1.98 -17.63
CA VAL A 38 2.97 -2.35 -16.25
C VAL A 38 3.89 -3.43 -15.69
N PHE A 39 4.29 -4.41 -16.49
CA PHE A 39 5.22 -5.45 -16.04
C PHE A 39 6.58 -4.86 -15.66
N ILE A 40 7.12 -3.98 -16.50
CA ILE A 40 8.37 -3.27 -16.25
C ILE A 40 8.23 -2.40 -14.98
N HIS A 41 7.12 -1.71 -14.79
CA HIS A 41 6.81 -0.96 -13.57
C HIS A 41 6.85 -1.83 -12.30
N GLU A 42 6.18 -2.99 -12.31
CA GLU A 42 6.20 -3.93 -11.18
C GLU A 42 7.59 -4.51 -10.90
N LEU A 43 8.40 -4.72 -11.95
CA LEU A 43 9.81 -5.10 -11.79
C LEU A 43 10.60 -4.03 -11.02
N GLY A 44 10.24 -2.75 -11.14
CA GLY A 44 10.83 -1.66 -10.35
C GLY A 44 10.58 -1.83 -8.87
N HIS A 45 9.34 -2.12 -8.48
CA HIS A 45 9.01 -2.43 -7.09
C HIS A 45 9.73 -3.69 -6.61
N ALA A 46 9.72 -4.75 -7.41
CA ALA A 46 10.32 -6.04 -7.06
C ALA A 46 11.85 -5.92 -6.86
N THR A 47 12.53 -5.18 -7.73
CA THR A 47 13.98 -4.94 -7.63
C THR A 47 14.32 -4.10 -6.39
N ALA A 48 13.59 -3.01 -6.15
CA ALA A 48 13.79 -2.20 -4.94
C ALA A 48 13.52 -3.00 -3.66
N ALA A 49 12.46 -3.81 -3.63
CA ALA A 49 12.15 -4.67 -2.49
C ALA A 49 13.26 -5.68 -2.20
N SER A 50 13.78 -6.33 -3.25
CA SER A 50 14.88 -7.29 -3.15
C SER A 50 16.17 -6.63 -2.64
N LEU A 51 16.52 -5.45 -3.16
CA LEU A 51 17.69 -4.68 -2.72
C LEU A 51 17.60 -4.22 -1.25
N LEU A 52 16.38 -3.96 -0.76
CA LEU A 52 16.13 -3.55 0.62
C LEU A 52 15.98 -4.73 1.60
N GLY A 53 16.16 -5.95 1.10
CA GLY A 53 16.19 -7.19 1.88
C GLY A 53 14.82 -7.85 2.11
N ALA A 54 13.78 -7.43 1.38
CA ALA A 54 12.49 -8.11 1.38
C ALA A 54 12.42 -9.19 0.30
N ARG A 55 11.61 -10.23 0.53
CA ARG A 55 11.49 -11.35 -0.41
C ARG A 55 10.27 -11.15 -1.30
N VAL A 56 10.48 -11.13 -2.61
CA VAL A 56 9.40 -11.09 -3.61
C VAL A 56 8.92 -12.53 -3.85
N LEU A 57 7.65 -12.82 -3.57
CA LEU A 57 7.06 -14.15 -3.71
C LEU A 57 6.41 -14.37 -5.08
N SER A 58 5.67 -13.37 -5.55
CA SER A 58 4.95 -13.44 -6.82
C SER A 58 4.73 -12.06 -7.42
N ILE A 59 4.63 -12.00 -8.75
CA ILE A 59 4.15 -10.81 -9.47
C ILE A 59 2.91 -11.27 -10.24
N GLN A 60 1.76 -10.70 -9.87
CA GLN A 60 0.47 -11.07 -10.43
C GLN A 60 -0.03 -9.94 -11.33
N MET A 61 -0.34 -10.24 -12.57
CA MET A 61 -0.88 -9.24 -13.50
C MET A 61 -2.41 -9.29 -13.45
N LEU A 62 -2.99 -8.16 -13.08
CA LEU A 62 -4.41 -7.91 -12.98
C LEU A 62 -4.90 -7.08 -14.18
N PRO A 63 -6.21 -7.07 -14.46
CA PRO A 63 -6.79 -6.26 -15.54
C PRO A 63 -6.55 -4.75 -15.38
N PHE A 64 -6.38 -4.30 -14.13
CA PHE A 64 -6.24 -2.89 -13.78
C PHE A 64 -4.84 -2.55 -13.23
N GLY A 65 -3.84 -3.42 -13.42
CA GLY A 65 -2.47 -3.19 -12.92
C GLY A 65 -1.71 -4.49 -12.64
N GLY A 66 -0.63 -4.39 -11.88
CA GLY A 66 0.07 -5.54 -11.32
C GLY A 66 0.06 -5.53 -9.79
N VAL A 67 0.35 -6.67 -9.18
CA VAL A 67 0.58 -6.77 -7.73
C VAL A 67 1.81 -7.64 -7.50
N ALA A 68 2.89 -7.03 -7.03
CA ALA A 68 3.99 -7.74 -6.39
C ALA A 68 3.62 -8.15 -4.95
N VAL A 69 3.56 -9.45 -4.69
CA VAL A 69 3.40 -10.01 -3.33
C VAL A 69 4.77 -10.07 -2.68
N ILE A 70 4.96 -9.25 -1.64
CA ILE A 70 6.21 -9.11 -0.91
C ILE A 70 6.03 -9.67 0.50
N GLU A 71 6.93 -10.54 0.91
CA GLU A 71 7.05 -11.03 2.27
C GLU A 71 8.03 -10.15 3.03
N ASP A 72 7.52 -9.43 4.04
CA ASP A 72 8.36 -8.68 4.96
C ASP A 72 8.88 -9.60 6.06
N GLN A 73 10.20 -9.78 6.10
CA GLN A 73 10.91 -10.54 7.13
C GLN A 73 11.29 -9.63 8.32
N GLY A 74 10.41 -8.70 8.69
CA GLY A 74 10.64 -7.69 9.74
C GLY A 74 11.68 -6.62 9.38
N LYS A 75 12.03 -6.48 8.11
CA LYS A 75 13.12 -5.60 7.61
C LYS A 75 12.63 -4.30 7.01
N LEU A 76 11.34 -4.18 6.67
CA LEU A 76 10.77 -2.99 6.09
C LEU A 76 10.35 -2.01 7.19
N ASN A 77 10.89 -0.79 7.12
CA ASN A 77 10.38 0.35 7.87
C ASN A 77 9.62 1.27 6.90
N ALA A 78 8.91 2.25 7.45
CA ALA A 78 8.14 3.21 6.63
C ALA A 78 8.96 3.86 5.50
N TRP A 79 10.23 4.20 5.74
CA TRP A 79 11.11 4.78 4.71
C TRP A 79 11.39 3.83 3.55
N LYS A 80 11.68 2.56 3.85
CA LYS A 80 11.90 1.54 2.82
C LYS A 80 10.63 1.32 1.99
N GLU A 81 9.46 1.34 2.59
CA GLU A 81 8.20 1.24 1.84
C GLU A 81 7.99 2.41 0.87
N ILE A 82 8.35 3.64 1.28
CA ILE A 82 8.32 4.81 0.38
C ILE A 82 9.25 4.58 -0.81
N VAL A 83 10.49 4.12 -0.57
CA VAL A 83 11.46 3.83 -1.64
C VAL A 83 10.93 2.76 -2.59
N ILE A 84 10.38 1.67 -2.06
CA ILE A 84 9.79 0.60 -2.87
C ILE A 84 8.64 1.15 -3.71
N ALA A 85 7.70 1.88 -3.10
CA ALA A 85 6.53 2.43 -3.79
C ALA A 85 6.92 3.50 -4.84
N LEU A 86 8.02 4.22 -4.66
CA LEU A 86 8.53 5.15 -5.68
C LEU A 86 9.28 4.46 -6.82
N ALA A 87 9.78 3.24 -6.62
CA ALA A 87 10.64 2.59 -7.60
C ALA A 87 9.95 2.35 -8.96
N GLY A 88 8.69 1.91 -8.97
CA GLY A 88 7.90 1.74 -10.20
C GLY A 88 7.71 3.05 -10.97
N PRO A 89 7.13 4.11 -10.37
CA PRO A 89 7.01 5.41 -11.02
C PRO A 89 8.34 6.01 -11.50
N LEU A 90 9.42 5.86 -10.72
CA LEU A 90 10.76 6.31 -11.11
C LEU A 90 11.27 5.55 -12.34
N GLN A 91 11.05 4.25 -12.40
CA GLN A 91 11.44 3.43 -13.56
C GLN A 91 10.70 3.88 -14.83
N ASN A 92 9.40 4.15 -14.75
CA ASN A 92 8.65 4.73 -15.87
C ASN A 92 9.21 6.10 -16.28
N GLY A 93 9.57 6.95 -15.31
CA GLY A 93 10.20 8.25 -15.55
C GLY A 93 11.54 8.12 -16.29
N ILE A 94 12.39 7.17 -15.88
CA ILE A 94 13.65 6.87 -16.55
C ILE A 94 13.40 6.45 -18.01
N MET A 95 12.42 5.57 -18.26
CA MET A 95 12.07 5.17 -19.61
C MET A 95 11.61 6.34 -20.48
N ILE A 96 10.78 7.24 -19.93
CA ILE A 96 10.35 8.46 -20.64
C ILE A 96 11.56 9.30 -21.05
N ILE A 97 12.49 9.54 -20.13
CA ILE A 97 13.69 10.35 -20.41
C ILE A 97 14.53 9.72 -21.53
N ILE A 98 14.76 8.41 -21.47
CA ILE A 98 15.52 7.67 -22.49
C ILE A 98 14.84 7.77 -23.86
N LEU A 99 13.53 7.59 -23.92
CA LEU A 99 12.76 7.65 -25.17
C LEU A 99 12.71 9.06 -25.76
N LEU A 100 12.59 10.10 -24.92
CA LEU A 100 12.68 11.49 -25.36
C LEU A 100 14.06 11.83 -25.91
N TRP A 101 15.12 11.37 -25.24
CA TRP A 101 16.49 11.53 -25.74
C TRP A 101 16.68 10.82 -27.09
N PHE A 102 16.22 9.57 -27.21
CA PHE A 102 16.30 8.81 -28.45
C PHE A 102 15.54 9.48 -29.60
N ARG A 103 14.34 10.00 -29.36
CA ARG A 103 13.54 10.75 -30.34
C ARG A 103 14.31 11.97 -30.86
N ASN A 104 14.92 12.74 -29.95
CA ASN A 104 15.68 13.94 -30.32
C ASN A 104 16.93 13.62 -31.14
N VAL A 105 17.63 12.51 -30.84
CA VAL A 105 18.87 12.13 -31.54
C VAL A 105 18.60 11.46 -32.89
N SER A 106 17.58 10.61 -32.97
CA SER A 106 17.26 9.89 -34.21
C SER A 106 16.56 10.76 -35.26
N GLY A 107 15.91 11.86 -34.84
CA GLY A 107 15.13 12.73 -35.73
C GLY A 107 13.88 12.05 -36.32
N LEU A 108 13.56 10.84 -35.87
CA LEU A 108 12.45 10.04 -36.37
C LEU A 108 11.29 10.13 -35.38
N GLU A 109 10.22 10.79 -35.82
CA GLU A 109 8.98 10.91 -35.06
C GLU A 109 8.08 9.71 -35.36
N TYR A 110 8.23 8.66 -34.55
CA TYR A 110 7.35 7.50 -34.64
C TYR A 110 6.17 7.67 -33.70
N ASP A 111 4.94 7.61 -34.22
CA ASP A 111 3.71 7.62 -33.44
C ASP A 111 3.73 6.59 -32.31
N TYR A 112 4.37 5.44 -32.56
CA TYR A 112 4.53 4.38 -31.58
C TYR A 112 5.44 4.76 -30.40
N VAL A 113 6.51 5.53 -30.62
CA VAL A 113 7.37 6.02 -29.53
C VAL A 113 6.60 7.00 -28.64
N ASN A 114 5.82 7.90 -29.26
CA ASN A 114 4.95 8.81 -28.53
C ASN A 114 3.90 8.05 -27.71
N TYR A 115 3.33 6.97 -28.26
CA TYR A 115 2.41 6.09 -27.54
C TYR A 115 3.06 5.44 -26.30
N ILE A 116 4.29 4.93 -26.41
CA ILE A 116 5.03 4.36 -25.27
C ILE A 116 5.33 5.42 -24.20
N ILE A 117 5.74 6.62 -24.60
CA ILE A 117 6.00 7.74 -23.68
C ILE A 117 4.72 8.11 -22.91
N GLN A 118 3.61 8.28 -23.62
CA GLN A 118 2.31 8.58 -23.01
C GLN A 118 1.85 7.46 -22.09
N GLY A 119 2.01 6.19 -22.48
CA GLY A 119 1.69 5.04 -21.64
C GLY A 119 2.47 5.02 -20.33
N ASN A 120 3.78 5.26 -20.38
CA ASN A 120 4.61 5.35 -19.17
C ASN A 120 4.17 6.49 -18.26
N ALA A 121 3.86 7.66 -18.84
CA ALA A 121 3.43 8.84 -18.11
C ALA A 121 2.08 8.59 -17.42
N VAL A 122 1.10 8.02 -18.14
CA VAL A 122 -0.21 7.66 -17.59
C VAL A 122 -0.07 6.67 -16.45
N ILE A 123 0.69 5.58 -16.63
CA ILE A 123 0.88 4.56 -15.58
C ILE A 123 1.59 5.16 -14.35
N ALA A 124 2.62 5.99 -14.54
CA ALA A 124 3.36 6.60 -13.45
C ALA A 124 2.50 7.61 -12.68
N LEU A 125 1.84 8.52 -13.38
CA LEU A 125 0.99 9.56 -12.77
C LEU A 125 -0.22 8.96 -12.08
N PHE A 126 -0.85 7.95 -12.70
CA PHE A 126 -1.97 7.25 -12.10
C PHE A 126 -1.54 6.52 -10.82
N ASN A 127 -0.42 5.80 -10.83
CA ASN A 127 0.06 5.12 -9.62
C ASN A 127 0.52 6.08 -8.52
N LEU A 128 0.95 7.31 -8.84
CA LEU A 128 1.31 8.32 -7.85
C LEU A 128 0.11 9.02 -7.20
N LEU A 129 -1.12 8.73 -7.62
CA LEU A 129 -2.31 9.26 -6.96
C LEU A 129 -2.36 8.82 -5.48
N PRO A 130 -2.75 9.72 -4.55
CA PRO A 130 -2.80 9.43 -3.11
C PRO A 130 -4.04 8.59 -2.75
N ILE A 131 -4.16 7.39 -3.32
CA ILE A 131 -5.31 6.49 -3.19
C ILE A 131 -4.79 5.07 -3.05
N LEU A 132 -5.20 4.34 -2.02
CA LEU A 132 -4.95 2.89 -1.96
C LEU A 132 -5.82 2.15 -2.99
N PRO A 133 -5.35 1.05 -3.58
CA PRO A 133 -4.08 0.35 -3.36
C PRO A 133 -2.89 0.87 -4.21
N LEU A 134 -3.03 2.02 -4.88
CA LEU A 134 -1.97 2.60 -5.73
C LEU A 134 -0.75 3.02 -4.90
N ASP A 135 0.39 3.19 -5.57
CA ASP A 135 1.66 3.46 -4.89
C ASP A 135 1.69 4.80 -4.16
N GLY A 136 1.06 5.84 -4.70
CA GLY A 136 0.88 7.12 -4.03
C GLY A 136 0.08 6.99 -2.73
N GLY A 137 -0.89 6.07 -2.69
CA GLY A 137 -1.60 5.69 -1.46
C GLY A 137 -0.69 5.01 -0.43
N LYS A 138 0.20 4.11 -0.88
CA LYS A 138 1.20 3.45 -0.02
C LYS A 138 2.22 4.47 0.52
N ILE A 139 2.70 5.38 -0.34
CA ILE A 139 3.59 6.49 0.04
C ILE A 139 2.92 7.37 1.09
N LEU A 140 1.66 7.79 0.86
CA LEU A 140 0.88 8.56 1.83
C LEU A 140 0.77 7.83 3.17
N GLN A 141 0.44 6.53 3.15
CA GLN A 141 0.34 5.72 4.36
C GLN A 141 1.65 5.70 5.15
N ALA A 142 2.76 5.43 4.46
CA ALA A 142 4.07 5.38 5.07
C ALA A 142 4.47 6.75 5.63
N LEU A 143 4.24 7.85 4.92
CA LEU A 143 4.48 9.21 5.39
C LEU A 143 3.68 9.54 6.66
N ILE A 144 2.39 9.23 6.70
CA ILE A 144 1.57 9.45 7.90
C ILE A 144 2.08 8.59 9.07
N SER A 145 2.56 7.38 8.79
CA SER A 145 3.10 6.47 9.82
C SER A 145 4.36 6.99 10.52
N LEU A 146 5.12 7.89 9.89
CA LEU A 146 6.30 8.50 10.50
C LEU A 146 5.93 9.44 11.66
N SER A 147 4.77 10.09 11.58
CA SER A 147 4.36 11.14 12.52
C SER A 147 3.26 10.69 13.49
N CYS A 148 2.46 9.68 13.14
CA CYS A 148 1.25 9.29 13.86
C CYS A 148 1.30 7.85 14.40
N SER A 149 0.33 7.50 15.27
CA SER A 149 0.12 6.12 15.68
C SER A 149 -0.40 5.27 14.53
N TYR A 150 -0.08 3.97 14.50
CA TYR A 150 -0.40 3.10 13.38
C TYR A 150 -1.92 3.01 13.11
N HIS A 151 -2.73 2.99 14.17
CA HIS A 151 -4.18 3.02 14.04
C HIS A 151 -4.67 4.30 13.34
N ARG A 152 -4.15 5.47 13.73
CA ARG A 152 -4.48 6.75 13.08
C ARG A 152 -4.01 6.76 11.63
N THR A 153 -2.83 6.23 11.33
CA THR A 153 -2.32 6.08 9.97
C THR A 153 -3.30 5.33 9.08
N LEU A 154 -3.78 4.16 9.51
CA LEU A 154 -4.76 3.38 8.75
C LEU A 154 -6.02 4.21 8.48
N VAL A 155 -6.62 4.78 9.53
CA VAL A 155 -7.88 5.54 9.42
C VAL A 155 -7.73 6.73 8.47
N TRP A 156 -6.69 7.55 8.62
CA TRP A 156 -6.52 8.75 7.78
C TRP A 156 -6.19 8.41 6.33
N THR A 157 -5.37 7.40 6.09
CA THR A 157 -5.02 6.97 4.72
C THR A 157 -6.25 6.47 3.96
N PHE A 158 -7.06 5.61 4.59
CA PHE A 158 -8.26 5.09 3.94
C PHE A 158 -9.33 6.17 3.78
N ARG A 159 -9.48 7.09 4.73
CA ARG A 159 -10.38 8.25 4.56
C ARG A 159 -9.97 9.11 3.36
N ALA A 160 -8.69 9.44 3.25
CA ALA A 160 -8.16 10.16 2.09
C ALA A 160 -8.44 9.39 0.79
N SER A 161 -8.20 8.08 0.78
CA SER A 161 -8.43 7.23 -0.40
C SER A 161 -9.91 7.16 -0.81
N ILE A 162 -10.83 7.07 0.17
CA ILE A 162 -12.29 7.10 -0.09
C ILE A 162 -12.70 8.45 -0.68
N VAL A 163 -12.22 9.56 -0.10
CA VAL A 163 -12.52 10.90 -0.59
C VAL A 163 -12.02 11.08 -2.02
N THR A 164 -10.76 10.72 -2.30
CA THR A 164 -10.23 10.83 -3.66
C THR A 164 -10.96 9.91 -4.63
N SER A 165 -11.35 8.69 -4.23
CA SER A 165 -12.16 7.79 -5.06
C SER A 165 -13.54 8.38 -5.39
N LEU A 166 -14.19 9.05 -4.44
CA LEU A 166 -15.44 9.77 -4.67
C LEU A 166 -15.26 10.93 -5.66
N LEU A 167 -14.16 11.67 -5.59
CA LEU A 167 -13.84 12.73 -6.54
C LEU A 167 -13.70 12.18 -7.97
N PHE A 168 -13.09 11.00 -8.14
CA PHE A 168 -13.02 10.30 -9.43
C PHE A 168 -14.41 9.96 -9.98
N CYS A 169 -15.30 9.43 -9.13
CA CYS A 169 -16.69 9.15 -9.54
C CYS A 169 -17.44 10.42 -9.96
N ILE A 170 -17.32 11.50 -9.18
CA ILE A 170 -17.95 12.79 -9.48
C ILE A 170 -17.44 13.34 -10.81
N TYR A 171 -16.12 13.32 -11.02
CA TYR A 171 -15.52 13.79 -12.26
C TYR A 171 -15.97 12.95 -13.46
N GLY A 172 -16.05 11.62 -13.31
CA GLY A 172 -16.57 10.72 -14.35
C GLY A 172 -18.00 11.05 -14.79
N ILE A 173 -18.86 11.49 -13.85
CA ILE A 173 -20.27 11.86 -14.08
C ILE A 173 -20.42 13.34 -14.51
N SER A 174 -19.41 14.17 -14.29
CA SER A 174 -19.49 15.62 -14.52
C SER A 174 -19.94 16.07 -15.92
N PRO A 175 -19.62 15.39 -17.04
CA PRO A 175 -20.13 15.79 -18.35
C PRO A 175 -21.66 15.69 -18.46
N LEU A 176 -22.25 14.68 -17.82
CA LEU A 176 -23.70 14.51 -17.76
C LEU A 176 -24.36 15.63 -16.95
N LEU A 177 -23.75 16.00 -15.82
CA LEU A 177 -24.24 17.11 -14.97
C LEU A 177 -24.18 18.47 -15.68
N ARG A 178 -23.19 18.65 -16.57
CA ARG A 178 -23.00 19.89 -17.33
C ARG A 178 -23.70 19.89 -18.69
N GLN A 179 -24.43 18.83 -19.04
CA GLN A 179 -25.02 18.61 -20.37
C GLN A 179 -23.97 18.66 -21.51
N ASN A 180 -22.70 18.39 -21.19
CA ASN A 180 -21.55 18.52 -22.09
C ASN A 180 -21.13 17.17 -22.73
N GLY A 181 -22.05 16.23 -22.85
CA GLY A 181 -21.82 14.95 -23.51
C GLY A 181 -21.91 13.72 -22.60
N PRO A 182 -21.48 12.55 -23.09
CA PRO A 182 -21.63 11.27 -22.39
C PRO A 182 -20.71 11.16 -21.17
N VAL A 183 -21.11 10.32 -20.22
CA VAL A 183 -20.31 9.97 -19.03
C VAL A 183 -18.98 9.34 -19.45
N HIS A 184 -17.90 9.68 -18.76
CA HIS A 184 -16.60 9.00 -18.93
C HIS A 184 -16.65 7.62 -18.26
N LEU A 185 -17.23 6.63 -18.96
CA LEU A 185 -17.49 5.29 -18.42
C LEU A 185 -16.23 4.62 -17.85
N ASN A 186 -15.09 4.72 -18.54
CA ASN A 186 -13.83 4.13 -18.09
C ASN A 186 -13.38 4.70 -16.74
N LEU A 187 -13.45 6.02 -16.59
CA LEU A 187 -13.02 6.70 -15.38
C LEU A 187 -13.98 6.47 -14.22
N LEU A 188 -15.28 6.41 -14.53
CA LEU A 188 -16.31 6.05 -13.56
C LEU A 188 -16.13 4.61 -13.06
N ALA A 189 -15.86 3.66 -13.96
CA ALA A 189 -15.60 2.27 -13.60
C ALA A 189 -14.38 2.14 -12.67
N VAL A 190 -13.28 2.83 -12.99
CA VAL A 190 -12.09 2.91 -12.13
C VAL A 190 -12.41 3.55 -10.77
N GLY A 191 -13.13 4.67 -10.76
CA GLY A 191 -13.55 5.35 -9.54
C GLY A 191 -14.40 4.46 -8.62
N ILE A 192 -15.38 3.76 -9.18
CA ILE A 192 -16.24 2.81 -8.45
C ILE A 192 -15.41 1.65 -7.90
N PHE A 193 -14.50 1.09 -8.70
CA PHE A 193 -13.61 0.02 -8.26
C PHE A 193 -12.73 0.46 -7.07
N LEU A 194 -12.08 1.63 -7.19
CA LEU A 194 -11.25 2.19 -6.12
C LEU A 194 -12.08 2.47 -4.87
N LEU A 195 -13.29 3.03 -5.02
CA LEU A 195 -14.19 3.30 -3.91
C LEU A 195 -14.60 2.00 -3.19
N TYR A 196 -15.02 0.99 -3.95
CA TYR A 196 -15.37 -0.33 -3.42
C TYR A 196 -14.20 -0.95 -2.66
N SER A 197 -13.02 -1.01 -3.28
CA SER A 197 -11.80 -1.56 -2.66
C SER A 197 -11.47 -0.86 -1.35
N ASN A 198 -11.53 0.48 -1.32
CA ASN A 198 -11.20 1.27 -0.14
C ASN A 198 -12.25 1.14 0.98
N ILE A 199 -13.53 1.02 0.65
CA ILE A 199 -14.59 0.78 1.65
C ILE A 199 -14.42 -0.59 2.30
N VAL A 200 -14.16 -1.63 1.50
CA VAL A 200 -13.89 -2.99 2.00
C VAL A 200 -12.66 -2.98 2.90
N ASP A 201 -11.56 -2.38 2.46
CA ASP A 201 -10.34 -2.30 3.27
C ASP A 201 -10.49 -1.44 4.53
N TYR A 202 -11.28 -0.36 4.49
CA TYR A 202 -11.57 0.46 5.67
C TYR A 202 -12.30 -0.35 6.74
N ARG A 203 -13.24 -1.22 6.35
CA ARG A 203 -13.92 -2.14 7.28
C ARG A 203 -12.95 -3.15 7.91
N ASN A 204 -11.87 -3.48 7.21
CA ASN A 204 -10.84 -4.43 7.66
C ASN A 204 -9.71 -3.78 8.48
N ILE A 205 -9.81 -2.50 8.86
CA ILE A 205 -8.83 -1.84 9.74
C ILE A 205 -8.58 -2.61 11.05
N PRO A 206 -9.60 -3.16 11.77
CA PRO A 206 -9.36 -3.93 12.99
C PRO A 206 -8.46 -5.13 12.76
N TYR A 207 -8.63 -5.86 11.66
CA TYR A 207 -7.78 -6.99 11.29
C TYR A 207 -6.33 -6.55 11.02
N ARG A 208 -6.13 -5.47 10.24
CA ARG A 208 -4.80 -4.91 9.99
C ARG A 208 -4.12 -4.43 11.28
N PHE A 209 -4.89 -3.90 12.23
CA PHE A 209 -4.40 -3.48 13.53
C PHE A 209 -4.01 -4.67 14.42
N ILE A 210 -4.82 -5.73 14.46
CA ILE A 210 -4.48 -6.97 15.17
C ILE A 210 -3.21 -7.61 14.59
N ARG A 211 -3.11 -7.72 13.26
CA ARG A 211 -1.90 -8.23 12.59
C ARG A 211 -0.66 -7.41 12.95
N PHE A 212 -0.80 -6.08 13.01
CA PHE A 212 0.26 -5.21 13.50
C PHE A 212 0.66 -5.52 14.94
N LEU A 213 -0.30 -5.73 15.85
CA LEU A 213 0.01 -6.08 17.24
C LEU A 213 0.75 -7.42 17.36
N LEU A 214 0.37 -8.42 16.56
CA LEU A 214 1.02 -9.73 16.55
C LEU A 214 2.48 -9.68 16.07
N GLY A 215 2.80 -8.78 15.13
CA GLY A 215 4.18 -8.60 14.63
C GLY A 215 5.11 -7.80 15.53
N ARG A 216 4.65 -7.33 16.71
CA ARG A 216 5.43 -6.43 17.58
C ARG A 216 6.58 -7.15 18.31
N ASP A 217 6.44 -8.45 18.56
CA ASP A 217 7.49 -9.22 19.25
C ASP A 217 8.78 -9.27 18.42
N GLU A 218 8.69 -9.39 17.09
CA GLU A 218 9.86 -9.36 16.20
C GLU A 218 10.53 -7.97 16.17
N LEU A 219 9.74 -6.89 16.23
CA LEU A 219 10.25 -5.52 16.26
C LEU A 219 11.10 -5.24 17.52
N PHE A 220 10.72 -5.81 18.66
CA PHE A 220 11.47 -5.63 19.90
C PHE A 220 12.92 -6.08 19.77
N TYR A 221 13.16 -7.30 19.28
CA TYR A 221 14.51 -7.82 19.11
C TYR A 221 15.34 -6.95 18.16
N ARG A 222 14.71 -6.41 17.11
CA ARG A 222 15.36 -5.50 16.15
C ARG A 222 15.76 -4.17 16.78
N GLU A 223 14.88 -3.54 17.55
CA GLU A 223 15.13 -2.22 18.12
C GLU A 223 16.07 -2.29 19.34
N VAL A 224 16.03 -3.38 20.12
CA VAL A 224 17.02 -3.66 21.15
C VAL A 224 18.41 -3.84 20.55
N ALA A 225 18.53 -4.60 19.45
CA ALA A 225 19.81 -4.79 18.77
C ALA A 225 20.42 -3.49 18.22
N LYS A 226 19.59 -2.48 17.92
CA LYS A 226 20.04 -1.14 17.49
C LYS A 226 20.35 -0.18 18.63
N GLY A 227 20.02 -0.54 19.88
CA GLY A 227 20.10 0.37 21.02
C GLY A 227 19.08 1.52 20.97
N SER A 228 17.95 1.34 20.28
CA SER A 228 16.92 2.37 20.15
C SER A 228 16.25 2.68 21.50
N ILE A 229 16.05 3.96 21.79
CA ILE A 229 15.36 4.41 23.01
C ILE A 229 13.85 4.13 22.89
N ALA A 230 13.27 3.55 23.95
CA ALA A 230 11.84 3.34 24.05
C ALA A 230 11.08 4.66 24.19
N LEU A 231 10.01 4.84 23.39
CA LEU A 231 9.14 6.00 23.51
C LEU A 231 8.17 5.84 24.71
N PRO A 232 8.07 6.85 25.59
CA PRO A 232 7.14 6.79 26.70
C PRO A 232 5.70 7.00 26.24
N ILE A 233 4.78 6.19 26.75
CA ILE A 233 3.34 6.43 26.71
C ILE A 233 2.87 6.60 28.14
N VAL A 234 2.33 7.76 28.46
CA VAL A 234 1.76 8.04 29.78
C VAL A 234 0.27 7.75 29.75
N SER A 235 -0.21 6.93 30.67
CA SER A 235 -1.63 6.61 30.81
C SER A 235 -2.06 6.59 32.27
N LEU A 236 -3.28 7.04 32.52
CA LEU A 236 -4.00 6.73 33.76
C LEU A 236 -4.43 5.24 33.76
N PRO A 237 -4.87 4.68 34.89
CA PRO A 237 -5.39 3.32 34.95
C PRO A 237 -6.67 3.24 34.11
N VAL A 238 -6.69 2.34 33.12
CA VAL A 238 -7.81 2.18 32.19
C VAL A 238 -8.48 0.81 32.38
N LYS A 239 -9.80 0.76 32.18
CA LYS A 239 -10.56 -0.50 32.17
C LYS A 239 -10.29 -1.35 30.91
N HIS A 240 -9.99 -0.70 29.78
CA HIS A 240 -9.71 -1.36 28.51
C HIS A 240 -8.33 -0.98 28.00
N LEU A 241 -7.58 -1.95 27.48
CA LEU A 241 -6.22 -1.72 26.95
C LEU A 241 -6.22 -1.09 25.56
N GLU A 242 -7.31 -1.23 24.80
CA GLU A 242 -7.40 -0.79 23.40
C GLU A 242 -7.03 0.70 23.17
N PRO A 243 -7.47 1.67 24.00
CA PRO A 243 -7.05 3.06 23.87
C PRO A 243 -5.54 3.25 23.95
N ILE A 244 -4.85 2.51 24.83
CA ILE A 244 -3.39 2.56 24.96
C ILE A 244 -2.73 1.91 23.74
N LEU A 245 -3.21 0.73 23.31
CA LEU A 245 -2.66 0.02 22.15
C LEU A 245 -2.76 0.85 20.87
N ARG A 246 -3.83 1.64 20.70
CA ARG A 246 -4.01 2.54 19.55
C ARG A 246 -3.01 3.69 19.50
N LEU A 247 -2.27 3.96 20.57
CA LEU A 247 -1.20 4.97 20.61
C LEU A 247 0.13 4.45 20.06
N PHE A 248 0.26 3.13 19.90
CA PHE A 248 1.48 2.52 19.39
C PHE A 248 1.81 3.01 17.97
N ARG A 249 3.02 3.52 17.82
CA ARG A 249 3.59 3.94 16.54
C ARG A 249 4.27 2.77 15.84
N ARG A 250 4.27 2.83 14.52
CA ARG A 250 5.04 1.91 13.68
C ARG A 250 6.54 2.18 13.86
N ASP A 251 7.37 1.13 13.75
CA ASP A 251 8.84 1.22 13.81
C ASP A 251 9.40 1.84 15.12
N ARG A 252 8.61 1.87 16.19
CA ARG A 252 9.02 2.39 17.50
C ARG A 252 8.62 1.43 18.61
N TYR A 253 9.53 1.22 19.55
CA TYR A 253 9.27 0.48 20.77
C TYR A 253 8.74 1.43 21.85
N HIS A 254 7.77 1.00 22.64
CA HIS A 254 7.10 1.83 23.65
C HIS A 254 7.17 1.21 25.05
N MET A 255 7.37 2.09 26.04
CA MET A 255 7.19 1.79 27.46
C MET A 255 5.99 2.56 27.99
N VAL A 256 5.07 1.88 28.67
CA VAL A 256 3.84 2.47 29.19
C VAL A 256 4.01 2.80 30.67
N TYR A 257 3.97 4.09 30.98
CA TYR A 257 4.02 4.64 32.33
C TYR A 257 2.59 4.79 32.83
N VAL A 258 2.22 3.99 33.83
CA VAL A 258 0.91 4.06 34.48
C VAL A 258 1.02 5.01 35.65
N MET A 259 0.28 6.11 35.62
CA MET A 259 0.24 7.12 36.67
C MET A 259 -1.08 7.08 37.43
N ASN A 260 -1.07 7.37 38.73
CA ASN A 260 -2.30 7.61 39.48
C ASN A 260 -2.81 9.04 39.27
N GLU A 261 -4.00 9.36 39.78
CA GLU A 261 -4.58 10.71 39.68
C GLU A 261 -3.73 11.78 40.38
N GLN A 262 -2.88 11.38 41.33
CA GLN A 262 -1.95 12.25 42.04
C GLN A 262 -0.63 12.48 41.27
N GLY A 263 -0.50 11.98 40.04
CA GLY A 263 0.67 12.19 39.20
C GLY A 263 1.90 11.34 39.56
N ARG A 264 1.75 10.31 40.40
CA ARG A 264 2.83 9.37 40.73
C ARG A 264 2.81 8.17 39.80
N ILE A 265 3.98 7.74 39.34
CA ILE A 265 4.14 6.52 38.54
C ILE A 265 3.90 5.32 39.45
N VAL A 266 2.89 4.53 39.12
CA VAL A 266 2.51 3.29 39.83
C VAL A 266 3.17 2.08 39.19
N ALA A 267 3.35 2.09 37.87
CA ALA A 267 4.00 1.01 37.13
C ALA A 267 4.63 1.50 35.83
N VAL A 268 5.68 0.82 35.38
CA VAL A 268 6.24 0.97 34.03
C VAL A 268 6.18 -0.39 33.37
N LEU A 269 5.43 -0.48 32.26
CA LEU A 269 5.13 -1.75 31.60
C LEU A 269 5.66 -1.74 30.16
N PRO A 270 6.34 -2.82 29.72
CA PRO A 270 6.71 -2.97 28.32
C PRO A 270 5.48 -3.28 27.45
N GLU A 271 5.50 -2.87 26.18
CA GLU A 271 4.37 -3.05 25.26
C GLU A 271 3.92 -4.52 25.10
N GLN A 272 4.84 -5.49 25.18
CA GLN A 272 4.54 -6.92 25.07
C GLN A 272 3.61 -7.40 26.18
N ARG A 273 3.74 -6.85 27.40
CA ARG A 273 2.87 -7.23 28.51
C ARG A 273 1.43 -6.80 28.24
N LEU A 274 1.24 -5.59 27.71
CA LEU A 274 -0.09 -5.11 27.33
C LEU A 274 -0.69 -5.92 26.17
N ILE A 275 0.13 -6.25 25.16
CA ILE A 275 -0.33 -7.02 24.00
C ILE A 275 -0.74 -8.43 24.43
N ARG A 276 0.05 -9.12 25.25
CA ARG A 276 -0.30 -10.45 25.78
C ARG A 276 -1.58 -10.41 26.61
N SER A 277 -1.74 -9.42 27.49
CA SER A 277 -2.97 -9.26 28.28
C SER A 277 -4.21 -8.98 27.41
N TYR A 278 -4.06 -8.21 26.33
CA TYR A 278 -5.14 -7.96 25.39
C TYR A 278 -5.62 -9.24 24.67
N PHE A 279 -4.70 -10.10 24.24
CA PHE A 279 -5.06 -11.38 23.60
C PHE A 279 -5.51 -12.45 24.60
N ALA A 280 -5.02 -12.41 25.84
CA ALA A 280 -5.51 -13.33 26.88
C ALA A 280 -6.99 -13.07 27.25
N THR A 281 -7.43 -11.81 27.16
CA THR A 281 -8.82 -11.42 27.41
C THR A 281 -9.74 -11.59 26.19
N ARG A 282 -9.16 -11.78 25.00
CA ARG A 282 -9.84 -12.04 23.73
C ARG A 282 -9.06 -13.10 22.94
N PRO A 283 -9.22 -14.40 23.23
CA PRO A 283 -8.53 -15.41 22.47
C PRO A 283 -9.01 -15.36 21.01
N PRO A 284 -8.10 -15.58 20.03
CA PRO A 284 -8.39 -15.45 18.61
C PRO A 284 -9.50 -16.37 18.08
N ASP A 285 -9.83 -17.45 18.80
CA ASP A 285 -10.89 -18.41 18.44
C ASP A 285 -12.24 -18.18 19.14
N GLY A 286 -12.44 -17.04 19.80
CA GLY A 286 -13.71 -16.77 20.51
C GLY A 286 -13.96 -17.66 21.74
N GLY A 287 -12.94 -18.39 22.19
CA GLY A 287 -13.00 -19.09 23.48
C GLY A 287 -13.20 -18.12 24.64
N GLU A 288 -13.94 -18.50 25.67
CA GLU A 288 -14.12 -17.63 26.83
C GLU A 288 -12.78 -17.35 27.53
N PRO A 289 -12.57 -16.11 28.03
CA PRO A 289 -11.40 -15.79 28.82
C PRO A 289 -11.41 -16.64 30.10
N LYS A 290 -10.34 -17.40 30.36
CA LYS A 290 -10.19 -18.12 31.63
C LYS A 290 -10.03 -17.10 32.77
N PRO A 291 -10.85 -17.19 33.84
CA PRO A 291 -10.72 -16.30 34.98
C PRO A 291 -9.40 -16.57 35.70
N LYS A 292 -8.62 -15.50 35.92
CA LYS A 292 -7.64 -15.41 37.01
C LYS A 292 -7.69 -13.99 37.58
#